data_AF-A0A0A1ESP1-F1
#
_entry.id   AF-A0A0A1ESP1-F1
#
_cell.length_a   1.000
_cell.length_b   1.000
_cell.length_c   1.000
_cell.angle_alpha   90.00
_cell.angle_beta   90.00
_cell.angle_gamma   90.00
#
_symmetry.space_group_name_H-M   'P 1'
#
loop_
_entity.id
_entity.type
_entity.pdbx_description
1 polymer ?
#
loop_
_entity_poly.entity_id
_entity_poly.type
_entity_poly.pdbx_seq_one_letter_code
_entity_poly.pdbx_strand_id
1 'polypeptide(L)'
;MGLPLMSSVVFPFSLAAGLGGSHATTTWNLADFVSRLTSELPISSLYGVMAGDATHLHHVLAHIGFALFSGVDVPRVTRPSIRTWSQDLVGELRRLLRSHALPTEVLEQVTGSNERRSALGNELLRVVEPFVSELVDFLVRATSASRAAAFGTNSATFLRTMTQQIVRQLRVYARGESTESEDDSDERLKRLLRGLLVWLGMNENMARFVIDSLVCWAEGDNSSIRRGRTRQREENSTDSPAIKRQRE
;
A
#
# COMPACT_ATOMS: atom_id res chain seq x y z
N MET A 1 -63.85 29.88 -13.57
CA MET A 1 -63.20 29.37 -12.33
C MET A 1 -63.34 27.86 -12.35
N GLY A 2 -62.34 27.01 -12.15
CA GLY A 2 -60.98 27.21 -11.65
C GLY A 2 -59.96 26.31 -12.35
N LEU A 3 -58.70 26.62 -12.03
CA LEU A 3 -57.44 26.19 -12.63
C LEU A 3 -57.07 24.73 -12.28
N PRO A 4 -56.18 24.09 -13.07
CA PRO A 4 -55.60 22.80 -12.71
C PRO A 4 -54.54 22.98 -11.61
N LEU A 5 -54.65 22.19 -10.53
CA LEU A 5 -53.61 22.15 -9.50
C LEU A 5 -52.40 21.35 -10.01
N MET A 6 -51.27 22.03 -9.98
CA MET A 6 -49.94 21.56 -10.37
C MET A 6 -49.37 20.53 -9.41
N SER A 7 -48.57 19.63 -10.00
CA SER A 7 -47.22 19.18 -9.57
C SER A 7 -46.74 19.62 -8.19
N SER A 8 -46.38 18.65 -7.32
CA SER A 8 -45.42 18.80 -6.21
C SER A 8 -45.35 17.46 -5.44
N VAL A 9 -44.24 16.85 -5.04
CA VAL A 9 -42.79 17.06 -5.20
C VAL A 9 -42.19 15.67 -4.99
N VAL A 10 -41.52 15.12 -6.01
CA VAL A 10 -40.51 14.07 -5.80
C VAL A 10 -39.32 14.80 -5.21
N PHE A 11 -38.97 14.53 -3.95
CA PHE A 11 -37.73 15.00 -3.36
C PHE A 11 -36.55 14.43 -4.16
N PRO A 12 -35.75 15.22 -4.89
CA PRO A 12 -34.40 14.80 -5.18
C PRO A 12 -33.63 15.07 -3.89
N PHE A 13 -33.08 14.01 -3.27
CA PHE A 13 -31.97 14.21 -2.35
C PHE A 13 -30.84 14.86 -3.15
N SER A 14 -30.74 16.18 -3.04
CA SER A 14 -29.61 16.99 -3.46
C SER A 14 -28.40 16.62 -2.58
N LEU A 15 -27.76 15.50 -2.87
CA LEU A 15 -26.36 15.23 -2.48
C LEU A 15 -25.36 15.99 -3.38
N ALA A 16 -25.84 16.87 -4.26
CA ALA A 16 -25.02 17.70 -5.14
C ALA A 16 -24.60 19.06 -4.53
N ALA A 17 -25.09 19.42 -3.33
CA ALA A 17 -24.82 20.73 -2.73
C ALA A 17 -23.64 20.75 -1.73
N GLY A 18 -22.91 19.64 -1.54
CA GLY A 18 -21.75 19.56 -0.63
C GLY A 18 -20.47 18.98 -1.22
N LEU A 19 -20.46 18.62 -2.51
CA LEU A 19 -19.33 17.98 -3.18
C LEU A 19 -18.96 18.75 -4.47
N GLY A 20 -18.30 19.90 -4.31
CA GLY A 20 -17.28 20.43 -5.24
C GLY A 20 -17.59 20.51 -6.74
N GLY A 21 -18.84 20.68 -7.16
CA GLY A 21 -19.28 20.60 -8.56
C GLY A 21 -18.72 21.65 -9.55
N SER A 22 -17.87 22.58 -9.11
CA SER A 22 -17.26 23.62 -9.96
C SER A 22 -15.72 23.73 -9.84
N HIS A 23 -15.07 22.86 -9.05
CA HIS A 23 -13.63 22.96 -8.75
C HIS A 23 -12.82 21.71 -9.12
N ALA A 24 -13.42 20.75 -9.82
CA ALA A 24 -12.68 19.58 -10.28
C ALA A 24 -11.65 19.99 -11.34
N THR A 25 -10.38 19.81 -11.02
CA THR A 25 -9.29 20.14 -11.95
C THR A 25 -9.22 19.12 -13.09
N THR A 26 -8.65 19.56 -14.20
CA THR A 26 -8.22 18.67 -15.31
C THR A 26 -6.71 18.48 -15.32
N THR A 27 -5.99 19.10 -14.38
CA THR A 27 -4.53 19.03 -14.27
C THR A 27 -4.09 18.02 -13.23
N TRP A 28 -2.85 17.54 -13.37
CA TRP A 28 -2.26 16.58 -12.45
C TRP A 28 -1.24 17.26 -11.54
N ASN A 29 -1.64 17.52 -10.30
CA ASN A 29 -0.76 17.98 -9.23
C ASN A 29 -0.64 16.91 -8.14
N LEU A 30 0.18 15.89 -8.43
CA LEU A 30 0.37 14.74 -7.54
C LEU A 30 1.05 15.13 -6.22
N ALA A 31 1.88 16.17 -6.21
CA ALA A 31 2.59 16.62 -5.01
C ALA A 31 1.61 17.19 -3.97
N ASP A 32 0.77 18.15 -4.38
CA ASP A 32 -0.22 18.75 -3.48
C ASP A 32 -1.32 17.75 -3.09
N PHE A 33 -1.69 16.86 -4.01
CA PHE A 33 -2.60 15.75 -3.71
C PHE A 33 -2.09 14.87 -2.57
N VAL A 34 -0.83 14.42 -2.64
CA VAL A 34 -0.23 13.58 -1.59
C VAL A 34 -0.04 14.37 -0.30
N SER A 35 0.40 15.64 -0.39
CA SER A 35 0.54 16.51 0.79
C SER A 35 -0.78 16.64 1.55
N ARG A 36 -1.89 16.93 0.85
CA ARG A 36 -3.23 17.01 1.44
C ARG A 36 -3.71 15.67 2.00
N LEU A 37 -3.51 14.57 1.28
CA LEU A 37 -3.87 13.24 1.78
C LEU A 37 -3.17 12.93 3.10
N THR A 38 -1.87 13.21 3.19
CA THR A 38 -1.08 12.90 4.38
C THR A 38 -1.37 13.84 5.57
N SER A 39 -1.75 15.09 5.32
CA SER A 39 -2.09 16.05 6.39
C SER A 39 -3.47 15.81 7.00
N GLU A 40 -4.41 15.26 6.24
CA GLU A 40 -5.78 14.99 6.69
C GLU A 40 -5.94 13.60 7.34
N LEU A 41 -4.96 12.70 7.17
CA LEU A 41 -5.04 11.34 7.72
C LEU A 41 -4.81 11.33 9.25
N PRO A 42 -5.76 10.81 10.04
CA PRO A 42 -5.55 10.67 11.47
C PRO A 42 -4.40 9.72 11.78
N ILE A 43 -3.49 10.15 12.65
CA ILE A 43 -2.34 9.35 13.11
C ILE A 43 -2.79 8.00 13.70
N SER A 44 -3.93 7.97 14.39
CA SER A 44 -4.53 6.73 14.92
C SER A 44 -4.85 5.71 13.84
N SER A 45 -5.26 6.15 12.64
CA SER A 45 -5.51 5.25 11.51
C SER A 45 -4.23 4.63 10.97
N LEU A 46 -3.14 5.40 10.94
CA LEU A 46 -1.82 4.89 10.56
C LEU A 46 -1.31 3.85 11.57
N TYR A 47 -1.44 4.13 12.88
CA TYR A 47 -1.09 3.15 13.92
C TYR A 47 -1.96 1.90 13.84
N GLY A 48 -3.26 2.03 13.59
CA GLY A 48 -4.17 0.90 13.40
C GLY A 48 -3.75 0.01 12.22
N VAL A 49 -3.37 0.61 11.09
CA VAL A 49 -2.84 -0.14 9.94
C VAL A 49 -1.54 -0.86 10.29
N MET A 50 -0.62 -0.19 10.99
CA MET A 50 0.63 -0.82 11.44
C MET A 50 0.40 -1.97 12.43
N ALA A 51 -0.66 -1.90 13.23
CA ALA A 51 -1.08 -2.97 14.12
C ALA A 51 -1.82 -4.12 13.39
N GLY A 52 -2.05 -4.00 12.08
CA GLY A 52 -2.72 -5.01 11.26
C GLY A 52 -4.26 -4.94 11.28
N ASP A 53 -4.85 -3.82 11.71
CA ASP A 53 -6.29 -3.66 11.73
C ASP A 53 -6.85 -3.36 10.33
N ALA A 54 -7.60 -4.32 9.80
CA ALA A 54 -8.28 -4.24 8.51
C ALA A 54 -9.27 -3.05 8.43
N THR A 55 -9.91 -2.67 9.53
CA THR A 55 -10.85 -1.55 9.57
C THR A 55 -10.15 -0.23 9.32
N HIS A 56 -9.00 -0.04 9.96
CA HIS A 56 -8.17 1.15 9.77
C HIS A 56 -7.59 1.21 8.35
N LEU A 57 -7.21 0.06 7.77
CA LEU A 57 -6.82 0.00 6.36
C LEU A 57 -7.96 0.44 5.44
N HIS A 58 -9.17 -0.05 5.69
CA HIS A 58 -10.34 0.38 4.94
C HIS A 58 -10.59 1.90 5.07
N HIS A 59 -10.44 2.49 6.25
CA HIS A 59 -10.58 3.93 6.43
C HIS A 59 -9.57 4.73 5.61
N VAL A 60 -8.30 4.30 5.57
CA VAL A 60 -7.27 4.94 4.73
C VAL A 60 -7.63 4.86 3.25
N LEU A 61 -8.09 3.70 2.77
CA LEU A 61 -8.50 3.53 1.37
C LEU A 61 -9.73 4.39 1.03
N ALA A 62 -10.71 4.46 1.93
CA ALA A 62 -11.89 5.30 1.76
C ALA A 62 -11.54 6.79 1.73
N HIS A 63 -10.62 7.24 2.60
CA HIS A 63 -10.12 8.61 2.62
C HIS A 63 -9.50 9.00 1.27
N ILE A 64 -8.61 8.16 0.74
CA ILE A 64 -8.02 8.38 -0.58
C ILE A 64 -9.10 8.37 -1.68
N GLY A 65 -10.07 7.44 -1.61
CA GLY A 65 -11.20 7.37 -2.53
C GLY A 65 -12.04 8.65 -2.55
N PHE A 66 -12.36 9.22 -1.38
CA PHE A 66 -13.07 10.51 -1.29
C PHE A 66 -12.26 11.66 -1.89
N ALA A 67 -10.94 11.69 -1.67
CA ALA A 67 -10.08 12.69 -2.28
C ALA A 67 -10.06 12.59 -3.82
N LEU A 68 -10.05 11.37 -4.38
CA LEU A 68 -10.17 11.15 -5.83
C LEU A 68 -11.52 11.60 -6.40
N PHE A 69 -12.61 11.48 -5.63
CA PHE A 69 -13.91 12.00 -6.01
C PHE A 69 -14.02 13.52 -5.96
N SER A 70 -13.25 14.16 -5.06
CA SER A 70 -13.24 15.62 -4.92
C SER A 70 -12.64 16.33 -6.14
N GLY A 71 -11.65 15.71 -6.78
CA GLY A 71 -10.99 16.25 -7.97
C GLY A 71 -10.21 17.55 -7.74
N VAL A 72 -9.78 17.87 -6.52
CA VAL A 72 -9.18 19.18 -6.19
C VAL A 72 -7.75 19.34 -6.76
N ASP A 73 -6.92 18.29 -6.74
CA ASP A 73 -5.51 18.34 -7.19
C ASP A 73 -5.20 17.39 -8.36
N VAL A 74 -6.09 16.44 -8.59
CA VAL A 74 -6.02 15.46 -9.68
C VAL A 74 -7.39 15.38 -10.35
N PRO A 75 -7.46 14.94 -11.63
CA PRO A 75 -8.74 14.80 -12.29
C PRO A 75 -9.70 13.92 -11.50
N ARG A 76 -10.98 14.27 -11.52
CA ARG A 76 -11.99 13.52 -10.78
C ARG A 76 -12.11 12.09 -11.32
N VAL A 77 -12.07 11.12 -10.42
CA VAL A 77 -12.38 9.72 -10.74
C VAL A 77 -13.89 9.50 -10.70
N THR A 78 -14.43 8.81 -11.70
CA THR A 78 -15.79 8.26 -11.67
C THR A 78 -15.72 6.78 -12.01
N ARG A 79 -16.67 5.97 -11.53
CA ARG A 79 -16.67 4.51 -11.81
C ARG A 79 -16.55 4.19 -13.31
N PRO A 80 -17.27 4.88 -14.23
CA PRO A 80 -17.13 4.63 -15.66
C PRO A 80 -15.75 5.03 -16.22
N SER A 81 -15.07 5.99 -15.58
CA SER A 81 -13.80 6.53 -16.07
C SER A 81 -12.56 5.90 -15.43
N ILE A 82 -12.69 4.90 -14.55
CA ILE A 82 -11.55 4.30 -13.83
C ILE A 82 -10.46 3.86 -14.80
N ARG A 83 -10.82 3.12 -15.85
CA ARG A 83 -9.83 2.58 -16.80
C ARG A 83 -9.04 3.68 -17.50
N THR A 84 -9.71 4.69 -18.04
CA THR A 84 -9.05 5.81 -18.75
C THR A 84 -8.25 6.66 -17.78
N TRP A 85 -8.81 6.97 -16.60
CA TRP A 85 -8.14 7.73 -15.56
C TRP A 85 -6.85 7.04 -15.07
N SER A 86 -6.88 5.72 -14.91
CA SER A 86 -5.71 4.93 -14.53
C SER A 86 -4.63 4.93 -15.62
N GLN A 87 -5.02 4.93 -16.90
CA GLN A 87 -4.07 5.07 -18.00
C GLN A 87 -3.40 6.45 -18.00
N ASP A 88 -4.18 7.51 -17.76
CA ASP A 88 -3.68 8.88 -17.65
C ASP A 88 -2.72 9.02 -16.46
N LEU A 89 -3.06 8.45 -15.30
CA LEU A 89 -2.18 8.39 -14.12
C LEU A 89 -0.85 7.71 -14.47
N VAL A 90 -0.87 6.57 -15.15
CA VAL A 90 0.36 5.87 -15.57
C VAL A 90 1.18 6.74 -16.52
N GLY A 91 0.53 7.47 -17.43
CA GLY A 91 1.17 8.45 -18.31
C GLY A 91 1.90 9.54 -17.53
N GLU A 92 1.26 10.08 -16.50
CA GLU A 92 1.83 11.10 -15.63
C GLU A 92 2.96 10.58 -14.75
N LEU A 93 2.83 9.38 -14.18
CA LEU A 93 3.92 8.73 -13.44
C LEU A 93 5.15 8.52 -14.34
N ARG A 94 4.93 8.10 -15.59
CA ARG A 94 6.01 7.96 -16.59
C ARG A 94 6.63 9.30 -16.96
N ARG A 95 5.85 10.39 -16.99
CA ARG A 95 6.38 11.76 -17.18
C ARG A 95 7.22 12.20 -15.99
N LEU A 96 6.75 11.94 -14.77
CA LEU A 96 7.47 12.27 -13.53
C LEU A 96 8.81 11.52 -13.45
N LEU A 97 8.82 10.21 -13.70
CA LEU A 97 10.05 9.40 -13.71
C LEU A 97 11.08 9.87 -14.74
N ARG A 98 10.65 10.45 -15.87
CA ARG A 98 11.55 11.05 -16.86
C ARG A 98 12.14 12.38 -16.40
N SER A 99 11.39 13.14 -15.62
CA SER A 99 11.81 14.45 -15.10
C SER A 99 12.63 14.36 -13.80
N HIS A 100 12.40 13.33 -13.00
CA HIS A 100 13.06 13.11 -11.71
C HIS A 100 13.82 11.79 -11.77
N ALA A 101 15.14 11.89 -11.97
CA ALA A 101 16.01 10.72 -11.99
C ALA A 101 16.02 10.04 -10.62
N LEU A 102 16.14 8.70 -10.64
CA LEU A 102 16.40 7.93 -9.42
C LEU A 102 17.77 8.33 -8.86
N PRO A 103 17.95 8.38 -7.52
CA PRO A 103 19.22 8.74 -6.91
C PRO A 103 20.30 7.73 -7.25
N THR A 104 21.54 8.20 -7.32
CA THR A 104 22.68 7.35 -7.62
C THR A 104 22.82 6.22 -6.60
N GLU A 105 22.52 6.45 -5.32
CA GLU A 105 22.62 5.41 -4.28
C GLU A 105 21.67 4.24 -4.54
N VAL A 106 20.52 4.50 -5.19
CA VAL A 106 19.54 3.48 -5.59
C VAL A 106 20.04 2.71 -6.80
N LEU A 107 20.54 3.43 -7.82
CA LEU A 107 21.02 2.85 -9.07
C LEU A 107 22.27 1.99 -8.87
N GLU A 108 23.12 2.32 -7.91
CA GLU A 108 24.31 1.55 -7.55
C GLU A 108 23.98 0.18 -6.94
N GLN A 109 22.79 0.02 -6.34
CA GLN A 109 22.34 -1.30 -5.84
C GLN A 109 21.81 -2.21 -6.95
N VAL A 110 21.74 -1.75 -8.21
CA VAL A 110 21.32 -2.58 -9.35
C VAL A 110 22.54 -3.19 -10.03
N THR A 111 22.50 -4.51 -10.17
CA THR A 111 23.52 -5.28 -10.90
C THR A 111 23.23 -5.32 -12.40
N GLY A 112 24.28 -5.24 -13.22
CA GLY A 112 24.20 -5.31 -14.68
C GLY A 112 24.62 -4.02 -15.40
N SER A 113 24.25 -3.92 -16.67
CA SER A 113 24.63 -2.81 -17.55
C SER A 113 24.03 -1.47 -17.12
N ASN A 114 24.64 -0.36 -17.55
CA ASN A 114 24.09 0.98 -17.31
C ASN A 114 22.69 1.17 -17.91
N GLU A 115 22.38 0.47 -19.00
CA GLU A 115 21.04 0.43 -19.60
C GLU A 115 20.01 -0.21 -18.66
N ARG A 116 20.38 -1.31 -17.99
CA ARG A 116 19.52 -1.95 -16.99
C ARG A 116 19.27 -1.05 -15.77
N ARG A 117 20.30 -0.31 -15.33
CA ARG A 117 20.17 0.66 -14.23
C ARG A 117 19.23 1.80 -14.60
N SER A 118 19.41 2.40 -15.77
CA SER A 118 18.56 3.51 -16.22
C SER A 118 17.11 3.08 -16.52
N ALA A 119 16.88 1.81 -16.86
CA ALA A 119 15.55 1.26 -17.07
C ALA A 119 14.75 0.99 -15.78
N LEU A 120 15.38 0.98 -14.59
CA LEU A 120 14.75 0.57 -13.32
C LEU A 120 13.41 1.27 -13.06
N GLY A 121 13.34 2.59 -13.24
CA GLY A 121 12.11 3.36 -12.99
C GLY A 121 10.96 2.97 -13.91
N ASN A 122 11.24 2.80 -15.21
CA ASN A 122 10.24 2.37 -16.18
C ASN A 122 9.78 0.92 -15.93
N GLU A 123 10.70 0.09 -15.46
CA GLU A 123 10.45 -1.32 -15.15
C GLU A 123 9.61 -1.49 -13.89
N LEU A 124 9.88 -0.69 -12.86
CA LEU A 124 8.99 -0.58 -11.70
C LEU A 124 7.58 -0.17 -12.10
N LEU A 125 7.45 0.85 -12.96
CA LEU A 125 6.14 1.28 -13.44
C LEU A 125 5.45 0.18 -14.24
N ARG A 126 6.17 -0.56 -15.10
CA ARG A 126 5.64 -1.70 -15.87
C ARG A 126 5.09 -2.80 -14.97
N VAL A 127 5.70 -3.03 -13.82
CA VAL A 127 5.26 -4.03 -12.84
C VAL A 127 4.01 -3.58 -12.08
N VAL A 128 3.90 -2.27 -11.79
CA VAL A 128 2.77 -1.69 -11.07
C VAL A 128 1.56 -1.45 -11.98
N GLU A 129 1.78 -1.12 -13.25
CA GLU A 129 0.76 -0.73 -14.24
C GLU A 129 -0.48 -1.67 -14.26
N PRO A 130 -0.33 -3.01 -14.27
CA PRO A 130 -1.49 -3.92 -14.26
C PRO A 130 -2.39 -3.78 -13.03
N PHE A 131 -1.84 -3.33 -11.89
CA PHE A 131 -2.56 -3.18 -10.63
C PHE A 131 -3.25 -1.83 -10.49
N VAL A 132 -2.86 -0.82 -11.26
CA VAL A 132 -3.31 0.57 -11.05
C VAL A 132 -4.83 0.70 -11.18
N SER A 133 -5.42 0.09 -12.23
CA SER A 133 -6.87 0.16 -12.43
C SER A 133 -7.65 -0.52 -11.31
N GLU A 134 -7.17 -1.66 -10.83
CA GLU A 134 -7.81 -2.39 -9.75
C GLU A 134 -7.64 -1.68 -8.41
N LEU A 135 -6.46 -1.11 -8.14
CA LEU A 135 -6.20 -0.28 -6.97
C LEU A 135 -7.16 0.91 -6.92
N VAL A 136 -7.36 1.62 -8.03
CA VAL A 136 -8.30 2.74 -8.11
C VAL A 136 -9.74 2.26 -7.88
N ASP A 137 -10.13 1.10 -8.40
CA ASP A 137 -11.44 0.50 -8.10
C ASP A 137 -11.60 0.18 -6.60
N PHE A 138 -10.57 -0.37 -5.95
CA PHE A 138 -10.57 -0.60 -4.51
C PHE A 138 -10.76 0.70 -3.73
N LEU A 139 -10.05 1.77 -4.08
CA LEU A 139 -10.16 3.09 -3.45
C LEU A 139 -11.58 3.66 -3.60
N VAL A 140 -12.14 3.58 -4.80
CA VAL A 140 -13.50 4.04 -5.10
C VAL A 140 -14.57 3.20 -4.39
N ARG A 141 -14.38 1.89 -4.30
CA ARG A 141 -15.35 1.01 -3.63
C ARG A 141 -15.30 1.16 -2.11
N ALA A 142 -14.12 1.45 -1.54
CA ALA A 142 -13.95 1.69 -0.12
C ALA A 142 -14.89 2.79 0.40
N THR A 143 -15.18 3.82 -0.39
CA THR A 143 -16.08 4.92 0.03
C THR A 143 -17.54 4.49 0.25
N SER A 144 -17.91 3.29 -0.20
CA SER A 144 -19.29 2.77 -0.17
C SER A 144 -19.40 1.38 0.43
N ALA A 145 -18.29 0.78 0.89
CA ALA A 145 -18.31 -0.56 1.42
C ALA A 145 -18.88 -0.56 2.85
N SER A 146 -19.99 -1.28 3.06
CA SER A 146 -20.65 -1.37 4.37
C SER A 146 -19.94 -2.27 5.38
N ARG A 147 -19.12 -3.22 4.89
CA ARG A 147 -18.36 -4.16 5.73
C ARG A 147 -16.88 -3.80 5.75
N ALA A 148 -16.53 -2.81 6.59
CA ALA A 148 -15.18 -2.24 6.67
C ALA A 148 -14.09 -3.29 6.89
N ALA A 149 -14.21 -4.14 7.92
CA ALA A 149 -13.19 -5.14 8.24
C ALA A 149 -12.98 -6.17 7.11
N ALA A 150 -14.07 -6.71 6.53
CA ALA A 150 -13.98 -7.68 5.45
C ALA A 150 -13.38 -7.06 4.16
N PHE A 151 -13.77 -5.83 3.84
CA PHE A 151 -13.20 -5.08 2.73
C PHE A 151 -11.71 -4.79 2.96
N GLY A 152 -11.34 -4.41 4.18
CA GLY A 152 -9.97 -4.20 4.61
C GLY A 152 -9.11 -5.45 4.43
N THR A 153 -9.58 -6.61 4.86
CA THR A 153 -8.85 -7.89 4.69
C THR A 153 -8.63 -8.24 3.23
N ASN A 154 -9.67 -8.06 2.38
CA ASN A 154 -9.54 -8.28 0.94
C ASN A 154 -8.52 -7.31 0.32
N SER A 155 -8.57 -6.04 0.72
CA SER A 155 -7.63 -5.02 0.25
C SER A 155 -6.20 -5.30 0.71
N ALA A 156 -6.01 -5.79 1.95
CA ALA A 156 -4.71 -6.22 2.46
C ALA A 156 -4.13 -7.37 1.63
N THR A 157 -4.99 -8.32 1.21
CA THR A 157 -4.58 -9.44 0.35
C THR A 157 -4.14 -8.95 -1.03
N PHE A 158 -4.90 -8.03 -1.63
CA PHE A 158 -4.53 -7.39 -2.89
C PHE A 158 -3.20 -6.64 -2.80
N LEU A 159 -3.03 -5.79 -1.79
CA LEU A 159 -1.80 -5.03 -1.55
C LEU A 159 -0.60 -5.96 -1.28
N ARG A 160 -0.81 -7.07 -0.58
CA ARG A 160 0.21 -8.10 -0.38
C ARG A 160 0.66 -8.70 -1.71
N THR A 161 -0.27 -9.10 -2.59
CA THR A 161 0.07 -9.65 -3.91
C THR A 161 0.85 -8.66 -4.76
N MET A 162 0.38 -7.40 -4.82
CA MET A 162 1.08 -6.32 -5.52
C MET A 162 2.50 -6.12 -4.97
N THR A 163 2.64 -6.02 -3.65
CA THR A 163 3.95 -5.83 -2.98
C THR A 163 4.88 -7.00 -3.25
N GLN A 164 4.39 -8.25 -3.18
CA GLN A 164 5.18 -9.44 -3.48
C GLN A 164 5.70 -9.43 -4.92
N GLN A 165 4.87 -8.99 -5.88
CA GLN A 165 5.30 -8.89 -7.28
C GLN A 165 6.38 -7.81 -7.48
N ILE A 166 6.22 -6.65 -6.85
CA ILE A 166 7.22 -5.57 -6.88
C ILE A 166 8.54 -6.04 -6.27
N VAL A 167 8.50 -6.64 -5.08
CA VAL A 167 9.69 -7.14 -4.37
C VAL A 167 10.38 -8.25 -5.16
N ARG A 168 9.63 -9.18 -5.76
CA ARG A 168 10.19 -10.23 -6.63
C ARG A 168 10.94 -9.64 -7.81
N GLN A 169 10.38 -8.61 -8.45
CA GLN A 169 11.02 -7.95 -9.58
C GLN A 169 12.27 -7.17 -9.14
N LEU A 170 12.20 -6.44 -8.03
CA LEU A 170 13.36 -5.75 -7.46
C LEU A 170 14.48 -6.71 -7.03
N ARG A 171 14.13 -7.91 -6.53
CA ARG A 171 15.10 -8.96 -6.23
C ARG A 171 15.85 -9.41 -7.48
N VAL A 172 15.19 -9.53 -8.63
CA VAL A 172 15.85 -9.83 -9.91
C VAL A 172 16.84 -8.72 -10.28
N TYR A 173 16.52 -7.45 -10.03
CA TYR A 173 17.42 -6.31 -10.25
C TYR A 173 18.60 -6.21 -9.28
N ALA A 174 18.40 -6.59 -8.02
CA ALA A 174 19.47 -6.64 -7.02
C ALA A 174 20.44 -7.81 -7.29
N ARG A 175 19.91 -8.99 -7.62
CA ARG A 175 20.70 -10.21 -7.87
C ARG A 175 21.39 -10.23 -9.24
N GLY A 176 20.71 -9.79 -10.30
CA GLY A 176 21.27 -9.80 -11.66
C GLY A 176 21.69 -11.19 -12.11
N GLU A 177 22.86 -11.28 -12.75
CA GLU A 177 23.54 -12.54 -13.11
C GLU A 177 24.60 -12.96 -12.06
N SER A 178 24.63 -12.29 -10.90
CA SER A 178 25.70 -12.50 -9.92
C SER A 178 25.62 -13.89 -9.29
N THR A 179 26.77 -14.54 -9.18
CA THR A 179 26.97 -15.79 -8.43
C THR A 179 27.22 -15.53 -6.93
N GLU A 180 26.82 -14.36 -6.44
CA GLU A 180 27.02 -13.95 -5.05
C GLU A 180 26.19 -14.80 -4.08
N SER A 181 26.59 -14.80 -2.81
CA SER A 181 25.87 -15.47 -1.73
C SER A 181 24.44 -14.90 -1.61
N GLU A 182 23.47 -15.72 -1.20
CA GLU A 182 22.08 -15.26 -1.07
C GLU A 182 21.97 -14.13 -0.04
N ASP A 183 22.76 -14.19 1.04
CA ASP A 183 22.81 -13.17 2.10
C ASP A 183 23.23 -11.78 1.56
N ASP A 184 24.26 -11.72 0.70
CA ASP A 184 24.72 -10.46 0.10
C ASP A 184 23.67 -9.86 -0.84
N SER A 185 22.95 -10.73 -1.57
CA SER A 185 21.89 -10.33 -2.49
C SER A 185 20.67 -9.76 -1.76
N ASP A 186 20.33 -10.31 -0.60
CA ASP A 186 19.22 -9.84 0.22
C ASP A 186 19.55 -8.53 0.93
N GLU A 187 20.78 -8.34 1.41
CA GLU A 187 21.21 -7.04 1.95
C GLU A 187 21.23 -5.94 0.89
N ARG A 188 21.60 -6.28 -0.35
CA ARG A 188 21.50 -5.34 -1.48
C ARG A 188 20.04 -5.01 -1.80
N LEU A 189 19.14 -6.00 -1.78
CA LEU A 189 17.71 -5.77 -1.95
C LEU A 189 17.15 -4.86 -0.85
N LYS A 190 17.54 -5.05 0.42
CA LYS A 190 17.16 -4.17 1.53
C LYS A 190 17.63 -2.73 1.29
N ARG A 191 18.88 -2.54 0.87
CA ARG A 191 19.42 -1.21 0.53
C ARG A 191 18.66 -0.56 -0.62
N LEU A 192 18.38 -1.32 -1.68
CA LEU A 192 17.60 -0.86 -2.83
C LEU A 192 16.20 -0.40 -2.42
N LEU A 193 15.48 -1.24 -1.66
CA LEU A 193 14.13 -0.94 -1.18
C LEU A 193 14.11 0.26 -0.23
N ARG A 194 15.07 0.37 0.70
CA ARG A 194 15.18 1.53 1.60
C ARG A 194 15.44 2.81 0.81
N GLY A 195 16.39 2.77 -0.13
CA GLY A 195 16.72 3.93 -0.98
C GLY A 195 15.52 4.39 -1.81
N LEU A 196 14.74 3.47 -2.38
CA LEU A 196 13.51 3.79 -3.09
C LEU A 196 12.47 4.46 -2.16
N LEU A 197 12.28 3.95 -0.95
CA LEU A 197 11.32 4.54 -0.01
C LEU A 197 11.75 5.94 0.47
N VAL A 198 13.05 6.15 0.69
CA VAL A 198 13.59 7.48 1.04
C VAL A 198 13.43 8.45 -0.10
N TRP A 199 13.71 8.02 -1.34
CA TRP A 199 13.49 8.84 -2.53
C TRP A 199 12.02 9.23 -2.73
N LEU A 200 11.09 8.32 -2.37
CA LEU A 200 9.65 8.60 -2.36
C LEU A 200 9.20 9.49 -1.18
N GLY A 201 10.13 10.00 -0.37
CA GLY A 201 9.87 10.97 0.69
C GLY A 201 9.67 10.37 2.08
N MET A 202 9.89 9.07 2.28
CA MET A 202 9.83 8.49 3.62
C MET A 202 11.09 8.79 4.43
N ASN A 203 10.94 9.07 5.72
CA ASN A 203 12.07 9.23 6.63
C ASN A 203 12.96 7.97 6.64
N GLU A 204 14.28 8.14 6.62
CA GLU A 204 15.25 7.03 6.54
C GLU A 204 15.08 5.99 7.66
N ASN A 205 14.83 6.42 8.90
CA ASN A 205 14.64 5.51 10.02
C ASN A 205 13.36 4.68 9.87
N MET A 206 12.30 5.30 9.36
CA MET A 206 11.05 4.61 9.05
C MET A 206 11.26 3.64 7.88
N ALA A 207 11.97 4.06 6.83
CA ALA A 207 12.32 3.19 5.70
C ALA A 207 13.11 1.96 6.14
N ARG A 208 14.10 2.13 7.01
CA ARG A 208 14.84 1.02 7.60
C ARG A 208 13.91 0.07 8.35
N PHE A 209 13.09 0.59 9.26
CA PHE A 209 12.15 -0.21 10.06
C PHE A 209 11.15 -1.00 9.19
N VAL A 210 10.54 -0.34 8.19
CA VAL A 210 9.56 -0.95 7.28
C VAL A 210 10.20 -2.07 6.46
N ILE A 211 11.40 -1.86 5.91
CA ILE A 211 12.07 -2.87 5.08
C ILE A 211 12.57 -4.06 5.90
N ASP A 212 13.10 -3.82 7.09
CA ASP A 212 13.52 -4.91 7.98
C ASP A 212 12.33 -5.77 8.40
N SER A 213 11.20 -5.14 8.68
CA SER A 213 9.94 -5.84 8.94
C SER A 213 9.44 -6.57 7.70
N LEU A 214 9.39 -5.92 6.54
CA LEU A 214 8.89 -6.49 5.29
C LEU A 214 9.67 -7.74 4.87
N VAL A 215 10.99 -7.71 4.94
CA VAL A 215 11.84 -8.84 4.56
C VAL A 215 11.67 -10.01 5.54
N CYS A 216 11.61 -9.74 6.86
CA CYS A 216 11.28 -10.77 7.85
C CYS A 216 9.94 -11.45 7.57
N TRP A 217 8.95 -10.71 7.05
CA TRP A 217 7.61 -11.23 6.75
C TRP A 217 7.54 -11.92 5.38
N ALA A 218 8.33 -11.47 4.40
CA ALA A 218 8.42 -12.07 3.07
C ALA A 218 9.20 -13.40 3.07
N GLU A 219 10.15 -13.58 3.99
CA GLU A 219 10.87 -14.84 4.25
C GLU A 219 10.06 -15.82 5.14
N GLY A 220 8.96 -15.34 5.71
CA GLY A 220 8.13 -16.00 6.72
C GLY A 220 7.20 -17.10 6.21
N ASP A 221 7.70 -18.05 5.42
CA ASP A 221 7.13 -19.40 5.30
C ASP A 221 8.15 -20.53 5.55
N ASN A 222 9.46 -20.23 5.62
CA ASN A 222 10.49 -21.23 5.94
C ASN A 222 11.30 -20.94 7.23
N SER A 223 11.27 -19.71 7.76
CA SER A 223 12.05 -19.33 8.96
C SER A 223 11.22 -19.22 10.25
N SER A 224 9.88 -19.23 10.15
CA SER A 224 8.96 -19.12 11.30
C SER A 224 8.99 -20.32 12.25
N ILE A 225 9.57 -21.45 11.83
CA ILE A 225 9.80 -22.62 12.71
C ILE A 225 10.86 -22.33 13.80
N ARG A 226 11.77 -21.36 13.58
CA ARG A 226 12.89 -21.11 14.51
C ARG A 226 12.70 -19.95 15.49
N ARG A 227 11.70 -19.07 15.30
CA ARG A 227 11.41 -17.96 16.24
C ARG A 227 10.22 -18.21 17.17
N GLY A 228 9.56 -19.37 17.07
CA GLY A 228 8.38 -19.73 17.86
C GLY A 228 8.60 -20.80 18.92
N ARG A 229 9.83 -20.96 19.46
CA ARG A 229 10.11 -22.01 20.46
C ARG A 229 11.07 -21.52 21.54
N THR A 230 10.55 -20.77 22.51
CA THR A 230 10.89 -20.83 23.96
C THR A 230 10.26 -19.67 24.75
N ARG A 231 9.01 -19.86 25.17
CA ARG A 231 8.62 -19.54 26.55
C ARG A 231 7.76 -20.70 27.04
N GLN A 232 8.40 -21.87 27.07
CA GLN A 232 7.93 -23.01 27.81
C GLN A 232 7.97 -22.57 29.28
N ARG A 233 6.78 -22.29 29.83
CA ARG A 233 6.58 -22.05 31.25
C ARG A 233 7.24 -23.21 31.98
N GLU A 234 8.28 -22.92 32.76
CA GLU A 234 8.87 -23.84 33.73
C GLU A 234 7.80 -24.16 34.78
N GLU A 235 6.94 -25.14 34.48
CA GLU A 235 6.30 -25.94 35.50
C GLU A 235 7.36 -26.92 35.98
N ASN A 236 7.99 -26.59 37.11
CA ASN A 236 8.78 -27.52 37.90
C ASN A 236 7.90 -28.70 38.32
N SER A 237 7.86 -29.75 37.51
CA SER A 237 7.41 -31.07 37.92
C SER A 237 8.64 -31.98 37.99
N THR A 238 9.49 -31.76 38.98
CA THR A 238 10.47 -32.74 39.42
C THR A 238 9.76 -33.82 40.23
N ASP A 239 9.69 -35.01 39.62
CA ASP A 239 9.95 -36.32 40.22
C ASP A 239 9.12 -36.78 41.44
N SER A 240 8.24 -37.73 41.14
CA SER A 240 8.47 -39.18 41.37
C SER A 240 7.34 -39.93 42.10
N PRO A 241 7.18 -41.24 41.83
CA PRO A 241 5.99 -42.01 42.17
C PRO A 241 6.09 -42.76 43.50
N ALA A 242 4.89 -43.11 43.99
CA ALA A 242 4.52 -44.29 44.77
C ALA A 242 4.63 -44.28 46.32
N ILE A 243 3.59 -44.92 46.89
CA ILE A 243 3.51 -45.72 48.13
C ILE A 243 2.75 -45.10 49.33
N LYS A 244 1.55 -45.67 49.54
CA LYS A 244 0.85 -46.11 50.78
C LYS A 244 1.31 -45.58 52.15
N ARG A 245 0.33 -45.09 52.93
CA ARG A 245 -0.05 -45.41 54.35
C ARG A 245 -1.06 -44.35 54.81
N GLN A 246 -2.36 -44.61 54.98
CA GLN A 246 -3.11 -45.33 56.02
C GLN A 246 -3.04 -44.72 57.44
N ARG A 247 -4.22 -44.23 57.89
CA ARG A 247 -4.76 -44.00 59.27
C ARG A 247 -4.08 -42.90 60.10
N GLU A 248 -4.80 -42.13 60.92
CA GLU A 248 -6.02 -42.40 61.70
C GLU A 248 -7.13 -41.34 61.52
#